data_AF-A0AAW2QUL0-F1
#
_entry.id   AF-A0AAW2QUL0-F1
#
_cell.length_a   1.000
_cell.length_b   1.000
_cell.length_c   1.000
_cell.angle_alpha   90.00
_cell.angle_beta   90.00
_cell.angle_gamma   90.00
#
_symmetry.space_group_name_H-M   'P 1'
#
loop_
_entity.id
_entity.type
_entity.pdbx_description
1 polymer ?
#
loop_
_entity_poly.entity_id
_entity_poly.type
_entity_poly.pdbx_seq_one_letter_code
_entity_poly.pdbx_strand_id
1 'polypeptide(L)'
;MATANLLLFLVLIIAFIFTTATAALAPSLPPSTTTSLVAAILSTLGFQDLAAAAAAINLSAAIPATIFAPTDFSLLTCPSCSVPLLLQEHSLPGLYPIQFLRTLDFGTKIESLATNRCLTITASSSGFPTTRKVFINGVEITKPDLFYNGLLIIHGIQGFVSHLSPFSCRSTTSLDLPEQPPPMAAFSIMRSMLKDAHDDVAYQRIQHCGFGNASQVFGACGP
;
A
#
# COMPACT_ATOMS: atom_id res chain seq x y z
N MET A 1 -34.08 11.53 -65.67
CA MET A 1 -33.84 10.11 -65.30
C MET A 1 -32.54 9.92 -64.51
N ALA A 2 -31.48 10.71 -64.71
CA ALA A 2 -30.21 10.55 -63.98
C ALA A 2 -30.25 10.98 -62.48
N THR A 3 -31.07 11.98 -62.12
CA THR A 3 -31.13 12.53 -60.75
C THR A 3 -31.88 11.64 -59.76
N ALA A 4 -32.88 10.88 -60.21
CA ALA A 4 -33.62 9.93 -59.38
C ALA A 4 -32.75 8.74 -58.95
N ASN A 5 -31.89 8.26 -59.84
CA ASN A 5 -30.96 7.18 -59.55
C ASN A 5 -29.88 7.62 -58.56
N LEU A 6 -29.39 8.85 -58.65
CA LEU A 6 -28.40 9.40 -57.73
C LEU A 6 -28.95 9.52 -56.30
N LEU A 7 -30.20 9.95 -56.14
CA LEU A 7 -30.88 10.01 -54.84
C LEU A 7 -31.12 8.61 -54.25
N LEU A 8 -31.45 7.63 -55.08
CA LEU A 8 -31.60 6.23 -54.66
C LEU A 8 -30.28 5.64 -54.15
N PHE A 9 -29.16 5.89 -54.85
CA PHE A 9 -27.83 5.49 -54.39
C PHE A 9 -27.45 6.17 -53.07
N LEU A 10 -27.78 7.45 -52.91
CA LEU A 10 -27.48 8.18 -51.69
C LEU A 10 -28.25 7.61 -50.50
N VAL A 11 -29.55 7.34 -50.65
CA VAL A 11 -30.41 6.71 -49.61
C VAL A 11 -29.92 5.32 -49.21
N LEU A 12 -29.46 4.51 -50.17
CA LEU A 12 -28.92 3.17 -49.89
C LEU A 12 -27.61 3.23 -49.09
N ILE A 13 -26.75 4.23 -49.33
CA ILE A 13 -25.52 4.43 -48.56
C ILE A 13 -25.82 4.85 -47.11
N ILE A 14 -26.81 5.72 -46.87
CA ILE A 14 -27.19 6.11 -45.50
C ILE A 14 -27.78 4.92 -44.73
N ALA A 15 -28.57 4.08 -45.39
CA ALA A 15 -29.15 2.88 -44.78
C ALA A 15 -28.08 1.84 -44.40
N PHE A 16 -27.01 1.71 -45.19
CA PHE A 16 -25.90 0.78 -44.93
C PHE A 16 -25.00 1.24 -43.77
N ILE A 17 -24.83 2.56 -43.57
CA ILE A 17 -24.06 3.10 -42.44
C ILE A 17 -24.80 2.90 -41.10
N PHE A 18 -26.14 2.86 -41.10
CA PHE A 18 -26.94 2.66 -39.89
C PHE A 18 -27.07 1.20 -39.42
N THR A 19 -26.57 0.21 -40.16
CA THR A 19 -26.83 -1.22 -39.85
C THR A 19 -25.73 -1.93 -39.06
N THR A 20 -24.70 -1.24 -38.57
CA THR A 20 -23.60 -1.90 -37.82
C THR A 20 -23.32 -1.21 -36.49
N ALA A 21 -24.08 -1.57 -35.45
CA ALA A 21 -23.62 -1.71 -34.06
C ALA A 21 -24.82 -1.87 -33.10
N THR A 22 -25.55 -2.98 -33.23
CA THR A 22 -26.24 -3.55 -32.08
C THR A 22 -25.70 -4.95 -31.88
N ALA A 23 -24.42 -5.02 -31.46
CA ALA A 23 -23.98 -6.12 -30.63
C ALA A 23 -24.80 -5.98 -29.35
N ALA A 24 -25.94 -6.68 -29.30
CA ALA A 24 -26.64 -6.92 -28.06
C ALA A 24 -25.60 -7.52 -27.12
N LEU A 25 -25.16 -6.73 -26.13
CA LEU A 25 -24.60 -7.25 -24.90
C LEU A 25 -25.75 -8.03 -24.27
N ALA A 26 -25.95 -9.26 -24.74
CA ALA A 26 -26.64 -10.25 -23.95
C ALA A 26 -25.89 -10.25 -22.62
N PRO A 27 -26.54 -9.98 -21.47
CA PRO A 27 -25.94 -10.31 -20.21
C PRO A 27 -25.62 -11.80 -20.32
N SER A 28 -24.34 -12.13 -20.43
CA SER A 28 -23.88 -13.51 -20.33
C SER A 28 -24.29 -13.94 -18.93
N LEU A 29 -25.45 -14.58 -18.84
CA LEU A 29 -25.94 -15.18 -17.62
C LEU A 29 -24.79 -16.08 -17.15
N PRO A 30 -24.21 -15.85 -15.96
CA PRO A 30 -23.17 -16.74 -15.48
C PRO A 30 -23.77 -18.16 -15.50
N PRO A 31 -22.99 -19.16 -15.94
CA PRO A 31 -23.45 -20.54 -15.87
C PRO A 31 -23.98 -20.79 -14.46
N SER A 32 -25.10 -21.49 -14.36
CA SER A 32 -25.72 -21.94 -13.11
C SER A 32 -24.85 -22.99 -12.41
N THR A 33 -23.61 -22.61 -12.12
CA THR A 33 -22.78 -23.17 -11.07
C THR A 33 -23.26 -22.55 -9.78
N THR A 34 -23.46 -23.36 -8.74
CA THR A 34 -23.73 -22.92 -7.36
C THR A 34 -22.83 -21.75 -7.01
N THR A 35 -23.35 -20.52 -7.11
CA THR A 35 -22.57 -19.31 -6.86
C THR A 35 -22.22 -19.31 -5.38
N SER A 36 -20.93 -19.27 -5.07
CA SER A 36 -20.47 -19.02 -3.70
C SER A 36 -21.25 -17.82 -3.14
N LEU A 37 -21.79 -17.94 -1.92
CA LEU A 37 -22.48 -16.84 -1.25
C LEU A 37 -21.60 -15.58 -1.22
N VAL A 38 -20.29 -15.76 -1.00
CA VAL A 38 -19.30 -14.67 -1.01
C VAL A 38 -19.22 -14.04 -2.39
N ALA A 39 -19.18 -14.84 -3.46
CA ALA A 39 -19.17 -14.33 -4.83
C ALA A 39 -20.43 -13.51 -5.16
N ALA A 40 -21.61 -14.00 -4.75
CA ALA A 40 -22.87 -13.27 -4.97
C ALA A 40 -22.90 -11.93 -4.22
N ILE A 41 -22.42 -11.90 -2.97
CA ILE A 41 -22.32 -10.67 -2.17
C ILE A 41 -21.35 -9.69 -2.83
N LEU A 42 -20.14 -10.13 -3.18
CA LEU A 42 -19.13 -9.29 -3.84
C LEU A 42 -19.65 -8.69 -5.15
N SER A 43 -20.35 -9.50 -5.96
CA SER A 43 -20.94 -9.04 -7.22
C SER A 43 -22.02 -7.97 -6.99
N THR A 44 -22.88 -8.18 -5.98
CA THR A 44 -23.93 -7.21 -5.59
C THR A 44 -23.34 -5.88 -5.10
N LEU A 45 -22.18 -5.93 -4.46
CA LEU A 45 -21.44 -4.74 -4.00
C LEU A 45 -20.62 -4.07 -5.12
N GLY A 46 -20.55 -4.66 -6.32
CA GLY A 46 -19.85 -4.10 -7.48
C GLY A 46 -18.36 -4.45 -7.57
N PHE A 47 -17.92 -5.54 -6.94
CA PHE A 47 -16.55 -6.07 -7.04
C PHE A 47 -16.53 -7.29 -7.96
N GLN A 48 -16.61 -7.08 -9.28
CA GLN A 48 -16.90 -8.16 -10.22
C GLN A 48 -15.71 -9.12 -10.40
N ASP A 49 -14.50 -8.58 -10.45
CA ASP A 49 -13.29 -9.40 -10.60
C ASP A 49 -13.05 -10.26 -9.35
N LEU A 50 -13.31 -9.72 -8.16
CA LEU A 50 -13.25 -10.49 -6.91
C LEU A 50 -14.38 -11.51 -6.82
N ALA A 51 -15.59 -11.19 -7.29
CA ALA A 51 -16.69 -12.13 -7.30
C ALA A 51 -16.38 -13.35 -8.17
N ALA A 52 -15.83 -13.12 -9.38
CA ALA A 52 -15.37 -14.19 -10.25
C ALA A 52 -14.27 -15.03 -9.60
N ALA A 53 -13.31 -14.38 -8.94
CA ALA A 53 -12.24 -15.07 -8.22
C ALA A 53 -12.76 -15.91 -7.03
N ALA A 54 -13.71 -15.38 -6.27
CA ALA A 54 -14.36 -16.07 -5.14
C ALA A 54 -15.12 -17.31 -5.61
N ALA A 55 -15.80 -17.23 -6.76
CA ALA A 55 -16.44 -18.37 -7.39
C ALA A 55 -15.42 -19.42 -7.87
N ALA A 56 -14.30 -18.98 -8.47
CA ALA A 56 -13.26 -19.87 -8.98
C ALA A 56 -12.60 -20.72 -7.90
N ILE A 57 -12.38 -20.15 -6.70
CA ILE A 57 -11.79 -20.88 -5.56
C ILE A 57 -12.82 -21.48 -4.61
N ASN A 58 -14.12 -21.35 -4.92
CA ASN A 58 -15.23 -21.72 -4.05
C ASN A 58 -15.05 -21.17 -2.61
N LEU A 59 -14.71 -19.89 -2.50
CA LEU A 59 -14.47 -19.27 -1.20
C LEU A 59 -15.73 -19.39 -0.34
N SER A 60 -15.60 -20.13 0.76
CA SER A 60 -16.70 -20.44 1.67
C SER A 60 -16.75 -19.44 2.82
N ALA A 61 -17.95 -19.03 3.21
CA ALA A 61 -18.20 -18.24 4.42
C ALA A 61 -18.40 -19.12 5.67
N ALA A 62 -17.83 -20.34 5.67
CA ALA A 62 -17.99 -21.29 6.79
C ALA A 62 -17.28 -20.85 8.07
N ILE A 63 -16.21 -20.06 7.95
CA ILE A 63 -15.45 -19.49 9.07
C ILE A 63 -15.63 -17.97 9.01
N PRO A 64 -15.77 -17.30 10.17
CA PRO A 64 -15.81 -15.85 10.20
C PRO A 64 -14.62 -15.22 9.46
N ALA A 65 -14.89 -14.28 8.56
CA ALA A 65 -13.86 -13.67 7.74
C ALA A 65 -14.11 -12.18 7.49
N THR A 66 -13.03 -11.45 7.22
CA THR A 66 -13.08 -10.05 6.80
C THR A 66 -12.34 -9.89 5.48
N ILE A 67 -13.01 -9.38 4.45
CA ILE A 67 -12.45 -9.17 3.12
C ILE A 67 -12.20 -7.67 2.92
N PHE A 68 -10.97 -7.31 2.60
CA PHE A 68 -10.60 -5.99 2.12
C PHE A 68 -10.66 -6.01 0.59
N ALA A 69 -11.79 -5.60 0.03
CA ALA A 69 -12.10 -5.72 -1.38
C ALA A 69 -11.55 -4.53 -2.17
N PRO A 70 -10.47 -4.68 -2.96
CA PRO A 70 -10.07 -3.65 -3.91
C PRO A 70 -11.14 -3.45 -4.97
N THR A 71 -11.33 -2.21 -5.41
CA THR A 71 -12.17 -1.94 -6.58
C THR A 71 -11.61 -2.61 -7.82
N ASP A 72 -12.46 -2.93 -8.79
CA ASP A 72 -12.03 -3.49 -10.08
C ASP A 72 -10.97 -2.59 -10.76
N PHE A 73 -11.09 -1.26 -10.62
CA PHE A 73 -10.06 -0.31 -11.09
C PHE A 73 -8.72 -0.44 -10.35
N SER A 74 -8.72 -0.75 -9.06
CA SER A 74 -7.49 -0.95 -8.27
C SER A 74 -6.74 -2.19 -8.76
N LEU A 75 -7.44 -3.23 -9.21
CA LEU A 75 -6.81 -4.44 -9.76
C LEU A 75 -6.03 -4.17 -11.06
N LEU A 76 -6.43 -3.16 -11.83
CA LEU A 76 -5.70 -2.75 -13.04
C LEU A 76 -4.28 -2.25 -12.74
N THR A 77 -3.98 -1.90 -11.48
CA THR A 77 -2.63 -1.51 -11.06
C THR A 77 -1.64 -2.69 -11.03
N CYS A 78 -2.14 -3.93 -11.05
CA CYS A 78 -1.32 -5.14 -11.15
C CYS A 78 -1.91 -6.14 -12.15
N PRO A 79 -1.71 -5.94 -13.47
CA PRO A 79 -2.24 -6.83 -14.50
C PRO A 79 -1.70 -8.27 -14.45
N SER A 80 -0.51 -8.46 -13.86
CA SER A 80 0.12 -9.77 -13.69
C SER A 80 -0.30 -10.47 -12.39
N CYS A 81 -1.07 -9.82 -11.52
CA CYS A 81 -1.52 -10.41 -10.27
C CYS A 81 -2.61 -11.47 -10.51
N SER A 82 -2.54 -12.56 -9.76
CA SER A 82 -3.61 -13.55 -9.67
C SER A 82 -4.71 -13.05 -8.72
N VAL A 83 -5.86 -12.66 -9.26
CA VAL A 83 -7.00 -12.18 -8.45
C VAL A 83 -7.46 -13.20 -7.39
N PRO A 84 -7.54 -14.51 -7.68
CA PRO A 84 -7.82 -15.54 -6.66
C PRO A 84 -6.84 -15.56 -5.48
N LEU A 85 -5.55 -15.36 -5.74
CA LEU A 85 -4.56 -15.28 -4.68
C LEU A 85 -4.66 -13.93 -3.95
N LEU A 86 -4.87 -12.83 -4.67
CA LEU A 86 -5.05 -11.50 -4.10
C LEU A 86 -6.25 -11.46 -3.14
N LEU A 87 -7.34 -12.14 -3.49
CA LEU A 87 -8.52 -12.29 -2.65
C LEU A 87 -8.18 -12.98 -1.32
N GLN A 88 -7.40 -14.06 -1.34
CA GLN A 88 -6.95 -14.75 -0.12
C GLN A 88 -6.01 -13.88 0.71
N GLU A 89 -5.09 -13.16 0.05
CA GLU A 89 -4.13 -12.27 0.68
C GLU A 89 -4.77 -11.05 1.34
N HIS A 90 -5.86 -10.55 0.77
CA HIS A 90 -6.61 -9.40 1.28
C HIS A 90 -7.83 -9.83 2.12
N SER A 91 -7.84 -11.08 2.58
CA SER A 91 -8.86 -11.59 3.50
C SER A 91 -8.23 -12.04 4.81
N LEU A 92 -8.85 -11.72 5.95
CA LEU A 92 -8.41 -12.14 7.27
C LEU A 92 -9.35 -13.20 7.86
N PRO A 93 -8.83 -14.18 8.61
CA PRO A 93 -9.64 -15.02 9.48
C PRO A 93 -10.12 -14.18 10.69
N GLY A 94 -11.43 -14.11 10.90
CA GLY A 94 -12.08 -13.34 11.96
C GLY A 94 -12.85 -12.12 11.46
N LEU A 95 -13.56 -11.47 12.38
CA LEU A 95 -14.38 -10.29 12.12
C LEU A 95 -13.65 -9.04 12.61
N TYR A 96 -13.33 -8.14 11.69
CA TYR A 96 -12.64 -6.90 11.98
C TYR A 96 -13.49 -5.69 11.52
N PRO A 97 -14.50 -5.27 12.31
CA PRO A 97 -15.24 -4.04 12.03
C PRO A 97 -14.33 -2.82 12.02
N ILE A 98 -14.72 -1.73 11.33
CA ILE A 98 -13.84 -0.55 11.21
C ILE A 98 -13.43 0.04 12.56
N GLN A 99 -14.33 0.00 13.56
CA GLN A 99 -14.04 0.53 14.89
C GLN A 99 -12.96 -0.27 15.60
N PHE A 100 -12.94 -1.59 15.42
CA PHE A 100 -11.88 -2.44 15.99
C PHE A 100 -10.54 -2.18 15.30
N LEU A 101 -10.53 -2.06 13.96
CA LEU A 101 -9.32 -1.76 13.19
C LEU A 101 -8.66 -0.44 13.62
N ARG A 102 -9.45 0.55 14.06
CA ARG A 102 -8.95 1.85 14.56
C ARG A 102 -8.27 1.77 15.93
N THR A 103 -8.59 0.74 16.72
CA THR A 103 -8.00 0.54 18.05
C THR A 103 -6.70 -0.26 18.02
N LEU A 104 -6.37 -0.86 16.88
CA LEU A 104 -5.13 -1.62 16.72
C LEU A 104 -3.91 -0.70 16.78
N ASP A 105 -2.82 -1.24 17.30
CA ASP A 105 -1.53 -0.55 17.29
C ASP A 105 -1.06 -0.31 15.86
N PHE A 106 -0.38 0.81 15.66
CA PHE A 106 0.15 1.16 14.35
C PHE A 106 1.12 0.08 13.85
N GLY A 107 0.88 -0.45 12.66
CA GLY A 107 1.72 -1.47 12.06
C GLY A 107 1.39 -2.89 12.51
N THR A 108 0.24 -3.11 13.17
CA THR A 108 -0.24 -4.44 13.52
C THR A 108 -0.25 -5.35 12.28
N LYS A 109 0.33 -6.55 12.40
CA LYS A 109 0.35 -7.55 11.33
C LYS A 109 -0.59 -8.69 11.65
N ILE A 110 -1.46 -9.02 10.69
CA ILE A 110 -2.42 -10.11 10.82
C ILE A 110 -2.25 -11.02 9.62
N GLU A 111 -2.13 -12.32 9.87
CA GLU A 111 -2.04 -13.33 8.82
C GLU A 111 -3.35 -13.38 8.03
N SER A 112 -3.22 -13.37 6.71
CA SER A 112 -4.34 -13.47 5.78
C SER A 112 -4.80 -14.92 5.61
N LEU A 113 -5.85 -15.15 4.82
CA LEU A 113 -6.24 -16.50 4.40
C LEU A 113 -5.17 -17.15 3.49
N ALA A 114 -4.23 -16.37 2.96
CA ALA A 114 -3.05 -16.89 2.28
C ALA A 114 -1.91 -17.14 3.30
N THR A 115 -1.47 -18.40 3.38
CA THR A 115 -0.44 -18.88 4.31
C THR A 115 0.84 -18.03 4.28
N ASN A 116 1.38 -17.68 5.44
CA ASN A 116 2.61 -16.88 5.63
C ASN A 116 2.57 -15.45 5.05
N ARG A 117 1.40 -14.97 4.65
CA ARG A 117 1.23 -13.63 4.08
C ARG A 117 0.39 -12.79 5.03
N CYS A 118 1.00 -11.76 5.59
CA CYS A 118 0.36 -10.88 6.57
C CYS A 118 0.02 -9.52 5.97
N LEU A 119 -1.16 -9.02 6.31
CA LEU A 119 -1.56 -7.64 6.08
C LEU A 119 -1.04 -6.76 7.22
N THR A 120 -0.52 -5.59 6.88
CA THR A 120 -0.12 -4.58 7.85
C THR A 120 -1.23 -3.55 7.98
N ILE A 121 -1.75 -3.37 9.19
CA ILE A 121 -2.84 -2.44 9.48
C ILE A 121 -2.24 -1.20 10.13
N THR A 122 -2.57 -0.03 9.59
CA THR A 122 -2.17 1.25 10.15
C THR A 122 -3.38 2.16 10.29
N ALA A 123 -3.41 2.95 11.37
CA ALA A 123 -4.41 3.99 11.58
C ALA A 123 -3.73 5.35 11.56
N SER A 124 -4.39 6.36 10.97
CA SER A 124 -3.89 7.73 11.00
C SER A 124 -3.78 8.23 12.45
N SER A 125 -2.69 8.93 12.75
CA SER A 125 -2.52 9.63 14.03
C SER A 125 -3.40 10.88 14.13
N SER A 126 -3.83 11.42 12.99
CA SER A 126 -4.70 12.59 12.91
C SER A 126 -6.18 12.20 12.87
N GLY A 127 -7.01 12.97 13.59
CA GLY A 127 -8.45 12.79 13.68
C GLY A 127 -8.93 12.24 15.02
N PHE A 128 -10.24 12.35 15.26
CA PHE A 128 -10.87 11.76 16.43
C PHE A 128 -10.82 10.22 16.35
N PRO A 129 -10.76 9.50 17.48
CA PRO A 129 -10.73 8.03 17.49
C PRO A 129 -11.80 7.38 16.60
N THR A 130 -12.97 8.02 16.48
CA THR A 130 -14.12 7.57 15.68
C THR A 130 -14.07 7.97 14.21
N THR A 131 -13.10 8.78 13.77
CA THR A 131 -12.95 9.24 12.38
C THR A 131 -11.56 8.99 11.79
N ARG A 132 -10.67 8.33 12.54
CA ARG A 132 -9.35 7.92 12.04
C ARG A 132 -9.49 7.09 10.78
N LYS A 133 -8.70 7.46 9.78
CA LYS A 133 -8.50 6.67 8.56
C LYS A 133 -7.71 5.42 8.89
N VAL A 134 -8.07 4.31 8.27
CA VAL A 134 -7.39 3.02 8.41
C VAL A 134 -6.86 2.61 7.05
N PHE A 135 -5.65 2.05 7.04
CA PHE A 135 -4.99 1.59 5.84
C PHE A 135 -4.58 0.13 6.00
N ILE A 136 -4.71 -0.61 4.90
CA ILE A 136 -4.33 -2.01 4.77
C ILE A 136 -3.17 -2.06 3.79
N ASN A 137 -1.99 -2.42 4.28
CA ASN A 137 -0.74 -2.40 3.53
C ASN A 137 -0.49 -1.05 2.82
N GLY A 138 -0.88 0.05 3.46
CA GLY A 138 -0.77 1.41 2.91
C GLY A 138 -1.95 1.86 2.03
N VAL A 139 -2.93 1.00 1.76
CA VAL A 139 -4.13 1.33 0.96
C VAL A 139 -5.29 1.73 1.88
N GLU A 140 -5.91 2.89 1.66
CA GLU A 140 -7.00 3.38 2.51
C GLU A 140 -8.27 2.51 2.38
N ILE A 141 -8.89 2.21 3.53
CA ILE A 141 -10.27 1.73 3.57
C ILE A 141 -11.20 2.91 3.27
N THR A 142 -11.66 2.99 2.02
CA THR A 142 -12.51 4.09 1.54
C THR A 142 -13.99 3.84 1.81
N LYS A 143 -14.41 2.57 1.88
CA LYS A 143 -15.78 2.16 2.14
C LYS A 143 -15.82 1.15 3.27
N PRO A 144 -15.82 1.58 4.54
CA PRO A 144 -15.84 0.68 5.68
C PRO A 144 -17.19 -0.04 5.82
N ASP A 145 -17.17 -1.26 6.33
CA ASP A 145 -18.34 -2.05 6.72
C ASP A 145 -19.46 -2.11 5.64
N LEU A 146 -19.10 -2.26 4.37
CA LEU A 146 -20.06 -2.36 3.25
C LEU A 146 -21.02 -3.53 3.40
N PHE A 147 -20.57 -4.58 4.08
CA PHE A 147 -21.38 -5.75 4.40
C PHE A 147 -20.98 -6.26 5.78
N TYR A 148 -21.97 -6.65 6.58
CA TYR A 148 -21.75 -7.33 7.85
C TYR A 148 -22.97 -8.19 8.22
N ASN A 149 -22.77 -9.51 8.30
CA ASN A 149 -23.83 -10.46 8.66
C ASN A 149 -23.48 -11.39 9.84
N GLY A 150 -22.47 -11.04 10.64
CA GLY A 150 -22.00 -11.87 11.75
C GLY A 150 -21.06 -13.03 11.36
N LEU A 151 -20.86 -13.31 10.07
CA LEU A 151 -19.86 -14.28 9.58
C LEU A 151 -18.90 -13.66 8.56
N LEU A 152 -19.32 -12.61 7.87
CA LEU A 152 -18.52 -11.96 6.85
C LEU A 152 -18.59 -10.45 7.04
N ILE A 153 -17.45 -9.80 7.00
CA ILE A 153 -17.32 -8.34 6.87
C ILE A 153 -16.64 -8.03 5.55
N ILE A 154 -17.13 -7.02 4.82
CA ILE A 154 -16.47 -6.52 3.61
C ILE A 154 -16.17 -5.04 3.78
N HIS A 155 -14.91 -4.68 3.61
CA HIS A 155 -14.42 -3.30 3.53
C HIS A 155 -13.96 -3.03 2.11
N GLY A 156 -14.40 -1.95 1.49
CA GLY A 156 -13.88 -1.50 0.20
C GLY A 156 -12.58 -0.72 0.37
N ILE A 157 -11.55 -1.12 -0.35
CA ILE A 157 -10.27 -0.40 -0.45
C ILE A 157 -10.08 0.14 -1.86
N GLN A 158 -9.35 1.25 -1.99
CA GLN A 158 -9.04 1.85 -3.29
C GLN A 158 -7.59 2.33 -3.32
N GLY A 159 -6.85 1.93 -4.35
CA GLY A 159 -5.46 2.33 -4.53
C GLY A 159 -4.63 1.26 -5.24
N PHE A 160 -3.31 1.34 -5.09
CA PHE A 160 -2.40 0.35 -5.62
C PHE A 160 -2.49 -0.96 -4.82
N VAL A 161 -2.69 -2.08 -5.52
CA VAL A 161 -2.67 -3.42 -4.90
C VAL A 161 -1.68 -4.32 -5.60
N SER A 162 -1.03 -5.17 -4.83
CA SER A 162 -0.05 -6.15 -5.32
C SER A 162 -0.05 -7.37 -4.42
N HIS A 163 0.58 -8.45 -4.89
CA HIS A 163 0.78 -9.62 -4.06
C HIS A 163 1.62 -9.30 -2.83
N LEU A 164 1.24 -9.90 -1.71
CA LEU A 164 2.04 -9.82 -0.48
C LEU A 164 3.41 -10.52 -0.67
N SER A 165 4.32 -10.38 0.29
CA SER A 165 5.51 -11.23 0.33
C SER A 165 5.18 -12.53 1.08
N PRO A 166 5.67 -13.71 0.63
CA PRO A 166 5.62 -14.95 1.42
C PRO A 166 6.29 -14.84 2.80
N PHE A 167 7.04 -13.76 3.06
CA PHE A 167 7.73 -13.50 4.31
C PHE A 167 7.16 -12.29 5.07
N SER A 168 6.01 -11.73 4.64
CA SER A 168 5.43 -10.51 5.24
C SER A 168 5.17 -10.64 6.75
N CYS A 169 4.85 -11.85 7.22
CA CYS A 169 4.61 -12.13 8.64
C CYS A 169 5.88 -12.11 9.51
N ARG A 170 7.04 -12.41 8.93
CA ARG A 170 8.30 -12.58 9.68
C ARG A 170 9.00 -11.26 10.03
N SER A 171 8.55 -10.13 9.50
CA SER A 171 9.13 -8.83 9.84
C SER A 171 8.65 -8.34 11.21
N THR A 172 9.16 -8.99 12.26
CA THR A 172 9.33 -8.47 13.62
C THR A 172 10.81 -8.36 13.90
N THR A 173 11.49 -7.55 13.11
CA THR A 173 12.75 -6.93 13.52
C THR A 173 12.87 -5.65 12.72
N SER A 174 13.54 -4.67 13.29
CA SER A 174 14.00 -3.46 12.62
C SER A 174 14.70 -3.80 11.30
N LEU A 175 15.19 -2.80 10.58
CA LEU A 175 16.30 -3.04 9.65
C LEU A 175 17.48 -3.71 10.41
N ASP A 176 17.44 -5.03 10.59
CA ASP A 176 18.63 -5.86 10.74
C ASP A 176 19.16 -6.07 9.33
N LEU A 177 19.66 -4.97 8.75
CA LEU A 177 20.93 -5.09 8.08
C LEU A 177 21.85 -5.78 9.11
N PRO A 178 22.57 -6.87 8.78
CA PRO A 178 23.56 -7.40 9.71
C PRO A 178 24.37 -6.20 10.20
N GLU A 179 24.31 -5.93 11.51
CA GLU A 179 25.03 -4.85 12.14
C GLU A 179 26.50 -5.19 11.93
N GLN A 180 27.01 -4.76 10.78
CA GLN A 180 28.42 -4.86 10.48
C GLN A 180 29.02 -3.98 11.57
N PRO A 181 29.75 -4.58 12.54
CA PRO A 181 30.31 -3.80 13.63
C PRO A 181 31.07 -2.65 12.97
N PRO A 182 30.82 -1.39 13.37
CA PRO A 182 31.56 -0.27 12.79
C PRO A 182 33.03 -0.65 12.90
N PRO A 183 33.82 -0.59 11.81
CA PRO A 183 35.23 -0.89 11.90
C PRO A 183 35.82 0.10 12.91
N MET A 184 36.03 -0.36 14.16
CA MET A 184 36.57 0.47 15.24
C MET A 184 37.97 0.99 14.86
N ALA A 185 38.60 0.34 13.88
CA ALA A 185 39.81 0.81 13.22
C ALA A 185 39.63 2.15 12.48
N ALA A 186 38.49 2.40 11.82
CA ALA A 186 38.25 3.62 11.05
C ALA A 186 37.95 4.84 11.94
N PHE A 187 37.26 4.63 13.08
CA PHE A 187 36.99 5.70 14.05
C PHE A 187 38.26 6.21 14.76
N SER A 188 39.26 5.35 14.93
CA SER A 188 40.54 5.73 15.54
C SER A 188 41.38 6.62 14.63
N ILE A 189 41.31 6.40 13.30
CA ILE A 189 42.05 7.21 12.32
C ILE A 189 41.49 8.64 12.24
N MET A 190 40.16 8.80 12.22
CA MET A 190 39.56 10.15 12.21
C MET A 190 39.81 10.92 13.51
N ARG A 191 39.85 10.24 14.67
CA ARG A 191 40.15 10.90 15.95
C ARG A 191 41.60 11.39 16.03
N SER A 192 42.55 10.71 15.37
CA SER A 192 43.94 11.18 15.27
C SER A 192 44.03 12.45 14.42
N MET A 193 43.42 12.44 13.24
CA MET A 193 43.46 13.59 12.32
C MET A 193 42.77 14.85 12.90
N LEU A 194 41.75 14.68 13.75
CA LEU A 194 41.07 15.80 14.42
C LEU A 194 41.83 16.32 15.66
N LYS A 195 42.70 15.49 16.26
CA LYS A 195 43.57 15.89 17.37
C LYS A 195 44.75 16.71 16.86
N ASP A 196 45.31 16.33 15.72
CA ASP A 196 46.44 17.04 15.09
C ASP A 196 46.04 18.46 14.62
N ALA A 197 44.78 18.67 14.22
CA ALA A 197 44.26 19.99 13.85
C ALA A 197 44.07 20.96 15.04
N HIS A 198 44.11 20.48 16.29
CA HIS A 198 44.02 21.31 17.48
C HIS A 198 45.40 21.68 18.06
N ASP A 199 46.44 20.90 17.79
CA ASP A 199 47.79 21.17 18.28
C ASP A 199 48.57 22.18 17.42
N ASP A 200 48.19 22.37 16.14
CA ASP A 200 48.79 23.42 15.28
C ASP A 200 48.31 24.84 15.63
N VAL A 201 47.07 24.98 16.11
CA VAL A 201 46.52 26.27 16.58
C VAL A 201 47.10 26.66 17.95
N ALA A 202 47.54 25.70 18.75
CA ALA A 202 48.20 25.97 20.03
C ALA A 202 49.68 26.40 19.85
N TYR A 203 50.38 25.90 18.83
CA TYR A 203 51.76 26.30 18.56
C TYR A 203 51.85 27.69 17.90
N GLN A 204 50.86 28.07 17.08
CA GLN A 204 50.84 29.39 16.42
C GLN A 204 50.43 30.54 17.36
N ARG A 205 49.88 30.25 18.55
CA ARG A 205 49.49 31.29 19.54
C ARG A 205 50.63 31.68 20.49
N ILE A 206 51.73 30.92 20.52
CA ILE A 206 52.90 31.20 21.39
C ILE A 206 53.96 32.06 20.66
N GLN A 207 53.89 32.19 19.34
CA GLN A 207 54.84 33.03 18.57
C GLN A 207 54.42 34.52 18.42
N HIS A 208 53.36 34.98 19.08
CA HIS A 208 53.00 36.42 19.10
C HIS A 208 53.13 37.10 20.47
N CYS A 209 53.74 36.41 21.45
CA CYS A 209 54.20 37.05 22.69
C CYS A 209 55.72 36.96 22.76
N GLY A 210 56.40 37.81 21.99
CA GLY A 210 57.84 37.97 22.03
C GLY A 210 58.26 39.39 21.67
N PHE A 211 58.85 40.07 22.65
CA PHE A 211 59.72 41.25 22.53
C PHE A 211 59.08 42.64 22.32
N GLY A 212 58.42 43.14 23.37
CA GLY A 212 58.38 44.57 23.68
C GLY A 212 59.50 44.92 24.66
N ASN A 213 60.31 45.92 24.30
CA ASN A 213 61.51 46.37 25.00
C ASN A 213 61.22 46.91 26.41
N ALA A 214 62.24 46.91 27.27
CA ALA A 214 62.18 47.25 28.68
C ALA A 214 61.58 48.63 28.97
N SER A 215 60.35 48.66 29.49
CA SER A 215 59.85 49.49 30.60
C SER A 215 58.33 49.54 30.56
N GLN A 216 57.71 49.39 31.74
CA GLN A 216 56.29 49.62 32.08
C GLN A 216 55.33 48.41 32.07
N VAL A 217 54.99 47.99 33.29
CA VAL A 217 53.64 47.88 33.88
C VAL A 217 52.59 46.95 33.22
N PHE A 218 52.26 45.89 33.98
CA PHE A 218 50.99 45.16 34.12
C PHE A 218 50.13 44.81 32.90
N GLY A 219 49.86 43.51 32.73
CA GLY A 219 48.73 43.02 31.94
C GLY A 219 48.58 41.51 32.01
N ALA A 220 47.61 41.04 32.79
CA ALA A 220 47.27 39.64 32.99
C ALA A 220 46.58 39.01 31.77
N CYS A 221 46.81 37.72 31.53
CA CYS A 221 45.85 36.85 30.85
C CYS A 221 45.57 35.64 31.74
N GLY A 222 44.40 35.66 32.37
CA GLY A 222 43.79 34.50 33.02
C GLY A 222 43.11 33.57 32.02
N PRO A 223 42.54 32.45 32.50
CA PRO A 223 42.21 31.25 31.72
C PRO A 223 41.12 31.47 30.66
#